data_AF-A0A241W9B1-F1
#
_entry.id   AF-A0A241W9B1-F1
#
_cell.length_a   1.000
_cell.length_b   1.000
_cell.length_c   1.000
_cell.angle_alpha   90.00
_cell.angle_beta   90.00
_cell.angle_gamma   90.00
#
_symmetry.space_group_name_H-M   'P 1'
#
loop_
_entity.id
_entity.type
_entity.pdbx_description
1 polymer ?
#
loop_
_entity_poly.entity_id
_entity_poly.type
_entity_poly.pdbx_seq_one_letter_code
_entity_poly.pdbx_strand_id
1 'polypeptide(L)'
;MSEFHKEVGTLFGLSEQQSAQLEEGLNQLAQDFSAAEQVDDQAFSEAFYQKFQQLALQSGFEESDIEPLIGVLYFTEDHQQVVTYIVPSYYNSGGDREMFSDTYQLMMDDLKQAI
;
A
#
# COMPACT_ATOMS: atom_id res chain seq x y z
N MET A 1 -8.25 -19.96 5.67
CA MET A 1 -8.63 -18.88 4.74
C MET A 1 -9.08 -17.62 5.48
N SER A 2 -8.18 -16.65 5.67
CA SER A 2 -8.50 -15.31 6.19
C SER A 2 -9.37 -14.53 5.19
N GLU A 3 -10.01 -13.45 5.66
CA GLU A 3 -10.79 -12.53 4.82
C GLU A 3 -9.90 -11.82 3.81
N PHE A 4 -8.75 -11.31 4.25
CA PHE A 4 -7.74 -10.73 3.38
C PHE A 4 -7.26 -11.68 2.27
N HIS A 5 -7.06 -12.96 2.57
CA HIS A 5 -6.69 -13.92 1.53
C HIS A 5 -7.81 -14.09 0.49
N LYS A 6 -9.09 -14.03 0.89
CA LYS A 6 -10.22 -14.10 -0.06
C LYS A 6 -10.26 -12.86 -0.95
N GLU A 7 -10.09 -11.68 -0.37
CA GLU A 7 -10.28 -10.40 -1.06
C GLU A 7 -9.08 -10.00 -1.90
N VAL A 8 -7.87 -10.21 -1.39
CA VAL A 8 -6.61 -9.80 -2.03
C VAL A 8 -5.85 -11.02 -2.51
N GLY A 9 -5.61 -11.99 -1.63
CA GLY A 9 -4.75 -13.14 -1.92
C GLY A 9 -5.13 -13.93 -3.17
N THR A 10 -6.42 -14.23 -3.35
CA THR A 10 -6.91 -15.00 -4.50
C THR A 10 -6.79 -14.24 -5.82
N LEU A 11 -6.91 -12.90 -5.82
CA LEU A 11 -6.79 -12.08 -7.03
C LEU A 11 -5.37 -12.15 -7.62
N PHE A 12 -4.37 -12.28 -6.76
CA PHE A 12 -2.96 -12.34 -7.12
C PHE A 12 -2.38 -13.77 -7.10
N GLY A 13 -3.23 -14.78 -6.90
CA GLY A 13 -2.78 -16.18 -6.86
C GLY A 13 -1.83 -16.51 -5.70
N LEU A 14 -1.84 -15.71 -4.63
CA LEU A 14 -1.06 -15.98 -3.43
C LEU A 14 -1.56 -17.23 -2.71
N SER A 15 -0.67 -17.89 -1.98
CA SER A 15 -1.07 -18.86 -0.95
C SER A 15 -1.64 -18.16 0.30
N GLU A 16 -2.33 -18.92 1.16
CA GLU A 16 -2.80 -18.39 2.45
C GLU A 16 -1.64 -17.84 3.30
N GLN A 17 -0.48 -18.50 3.28
CA GLN A 17 0.70 -18.05 4.03
C GLN A 17 1.27 -16.74 3.48
N GLN A 18 1.37 -16.60 2.16
CA GLN A 18 1.82 -15.36 1.52
C GLN A 18 0.86 -14.20 1.79
N SER A 19 -0.44 -14.48 1.77
CA SER A 19 -1.46 -13.47 2.08
C SER A 19 -1.39 -13.02 3.53
N ALA A 20 -1.22 -13.96 4.48
CA ALA A 20 -1.05 -13.62 5.89
C ALA A 20 0.21 -12.79 6.15
N GLN A 21 1.33 -13.12 5.49
CA GLN A 21 2.57 -12.34 5.57
C GLN A 21 2.37 -10.91 5.06
N LEU A 22 1.68 -10.75 3.92
CA LEU A 22 1.35 -9.44 3.37
C LEU A 22 0.47 -8.64 4.32
N GLU A 23 -0.62 -9.23 4.82
CA GLU A 23 -1.57 -8.60 5.75
C GLU A 23 -0.88 -8.13 7.04
N GLU A 24 -0.07 -8.99 7.66
CA GLU A 24 0.69 -8.64 8.86
C GLU A 24 1.68 -7.49 8.59
N GLY A 25 2.39 -7.53 7.46
CA GLY A 25 3.33 -6.49 7.09
C GLY A 25 2.65 -5.15 6.77
N LEU A 26 1.49 -5.16 6.13
CA LEU A 26 0.72 -3.93 5.84
C LEU A 26 0.21 -3.30 7.13
N ASN A 27 -0.28 -4.12 8.06
CA ASN A 27 -0.67 -3.66 9.39
C ASN A 27 0.51 -3.03 10.15
N GLN A 28 1.70 -3.65 10.07
CA GLN A 28 2.91 -3.09 10.67
C GLN A 28 3.32 -1.77 10.02
N LEU A 29 3.22 -1.65 8.69
CA LEU A 29 3.51 -0.39 7.98
C LEU A 29 2.57 0.73 8.41
N ALA A 30 1.27 0.47 8.54
CA ALA A 30 0.32 1.47 9.02
C ALA A 30 0.64 1.95 10.44
N GLN A 31 1.07 1.05 11.32
CA GLN A 31 1.51 1.37 12.68
C GLN A 31 2.81 2.18 12.69
N ASP A 32 3.82 1.76 11.91
CA ASP A 32 5.11 2.44 11.77
C ASP A 32 4.91 3.89 11.29
N PHE A 33 4.04 4.10 10.29
CA PHE A 33 3.74 5.43 9.77
C PHE A 33 3.04 6.30 10.82
N SER A 34 2.04 5.74 11.52
CA SER A 34 1.29 6.47 12.56
C SER A 34 2.15 6.86 13.76
N ALA A 35 3.23 6.12 14.03
CA ALA A 35 4.16 6.41 15.12
C ALA A 35 5.30 7.36 14.71
N ALA A 36 5.46 7.67 13.42
CA ALA A 36 6.55 8.50 12.93
C ALA A 36 6.27 10.00 13.13
N GLU A 37 7.29 10.74 13.58
CA GLU A 37 7.17 12.19 13.82
C GLU A 37 7.43 13.05 12.58
N GLN A 38 8.11 12.50 11.55
CA GLN A 38 8.59 13.24 10.38
C GLN A 38 8.13 12.58 9.07
N VAL A 39 6.81 12.36 8.94
CA VAL A 39 6.22 11.70 7.77
C VAL A 39 6.37 12.49 6.46
N ASP A 40 6.57 13.80 6.55
CA ASP A 40 6.77 14.70 5.40
C ASP A 40 8.24 14.73 4.92
N ASP A 41 9.17 14.06 5.62
CA ASP A 41 10.56 14.00 5.22
C ASP A 41 10.74 13.07 4.01
N GLN A 42 11.56 13.50 3.05
CA GLN A 42 11.81 12.73 1.83
C GLN A 42 12.51 11.40 2.13
N ALA A 43 13.48 11.37 3.06
CA ALA A 43 14.20 10.15 3.40
C ALA A 43 13.30 9.17 4.16
N PHE A 44 12.40 9.67 5.01
CA PHE A 44 11.34 8.85 5.58
C PHE A 44 10.45 8.26 4.50
N SER A 45 9.96 9.08 3.56
CA SER A 45 9.08 8.67 2.47
C SER A 45 9.71 7.58 1.60
N GLU A 46 11.00 7.74 1.25
CA GLU A 46 11.77 6.75 0.50
C GLU A 46 11.89 5.43 1.27
N ALA A 47 12.30 5.49 2.55
CA ALA A 47 12.46 4.31 3.38
C ALA A 47 11.12 3.58 3.60
N PHE A 48 10.03 4.32 3.80
CA PHE A 48 8.69 3.76 3.98
C PHE A 48 8.23 3.02 2.71
N TYR A 49 8.35 3.67 1.54
CA TYR A 49 7.99 3.03 0.27
C TYR A 49 8.85 1.79 -0.01
N GLN A 50 10.15 1.85 0.27
CA GLN A 50 11.04 0.70 0.11
C GLN A 50 10.62 -0.49 1.00
N LYS A 51 10.19 -0.24 2.25
CA LYS A 51 9.66 -1.30 3.11
C LYS A 51 8.41 -1.95 2.51
N PHE A 52 7.49 -1.16 1.97
CA PHE A 52 6.30 -1.68 1.27
C PHE A 52 6.68 -2.52 0.05
N GLN A 53 7.57 -2.02 -0.81
CA GLN A 53 8.01 -2.74 -2.00
C GLN A 53 8.67 -4.07 -1.62
N GLN A 54 9.56 -4.07 -0.61
CA GLN A 54 10.18 -5.29 -0.11
C GLN A 54 9.16 -6.28 0.45
N LEU A 55 8.18 -5.82 1.21
CA LEU A 55 7.10 -6.65 1.74
C LEU A 55 6.32 -7.34 0.60
N ALA A 56 5.93 -6.59 -0.43
CA ALA A 56 5.21 -7.14 -1.58
C ALA A 56 6.06 -8.21 -2.29
N LEU A 57 7.31 -7.91 -2.62
CA LEU A 57 8.21 -8.87 -3.28
C LEU A 57 8.43 -10.13 -2.43
N GLN A 58 8.62 -9.98 -1.11
CA GLN A 58 8.78 -11.12 -0.18
C GLN A 58 7.50 -11.94 -0.03
N SER A 59 6.34 -11.34 -0.27
CA SER A 59 5.04 -12.01 -0.25
C SER A 59 4.72 -12.71 -1.58
N GLY A 60 5.59 -12.59 -2.60
CA GLY A 60 5.50 -13.30 -3.87
C GLY A 60 4.96 -12.48 -5.04
N PHE A 61 4.93 -11.14 -4.92
CA PHE A 61 4.59 -10.24 -6.02
C PHE A 61 5.82 -9.92 -6.88
N GLU A 62 5.58 -9.54 -8.13
CA GLU A 62 6.57 -8.93 -9.00
C GLU A 62 6.40 -7.40 -9.01
N GLU A 63 7.39 -6.65 -9.53
CA GLU A 63 7.30 -5.18 -9.61
C GLU A 63 6.10 -4.71 -10.43
N SER A 64 5.70 -5.47 -11.46
CA SER A 64 4.53 -5.19 -12.29
C SER A 64 3.20 -5.33 -11.54
N ASP A 65 3.18 -6.03 -10.42
CA ASP A 65 1.96 -6.24 -9.64
C ASP A 65 1.72 -5.13 -8.61
N ILE A 66 2.69 -4.23 -8.40
CA ILE A 66 2.64 -3.21 -7.35
C ILE A 66 1.50 -2.21 -7.57
N GLU A 67 1.34 -1.69 -8.79
CA GLU A 67 0.24 -0.79 -9.13
C GLU A 67 -1.13 -1.46 -8.99
N PRO A 68 -1.37 -2.65 -9.59
CA PRO A 68 -2.59 -3.42 -9.34
C PRO A 68 -2.86 -3.70 -7.86
N LEU A 69 -1.83 -4.05 -7.09
CA LEU A 69 -1.95 -4.31 -5.65
C LEU A 69 -2.40 -3.06 -4.90
N ILE A 70 -1.80 -1.90 -5.18
CA ILE A 70 -2.20 -0.62 -4.59
C ILE A 70 -3.66 -0.28 -4.90
N GLY A 71 -4.10 -0.53 -6.13
CA GLY A 71 -5.50 -0.36 -6.52
C GLY A 71 -6.44 -1.25 -5.70
N VAL A 72 -6.14 -2.55 -5.58
CA VAL A 72 -6.95 -3.51 -4.81
C VAL A 72 -6.99 -3.13 -3.33
N LEU A 73 -5.83 -2.86 -2.72
CA LEU A 73 -5.73 -2.51 -1.30
C LEU A 73 -6.52 -1.23 -0.96
N TYR A 74 -6.64 -0.29 -1.90
CA TYR A 74 -7.41 0.93 -1.68
C TYR A 74 -8.91 0.65 -1.50
N PHE A 75 -9.43 -0.42 -2.11
CA PHE A 75 -10.83 -0.83 -2.00
C PHE A 75 -11.08 -1.86 -0.89
N THR A 76 -10.05 -2.29 -0.16
CA THR A 76 -10.17 -3.16 1.01
C THR A 76 -10.27 -2.28 2.26
N GLU A 77 -11.42 -2.27 2.95
CA GLU A 77 -11.71 -1.31 4.04
C GLU A 77 -10.60 -1.25 5.10
N ASP A 78 -10.14 -2.40 5.60
CA ASP A 78 -9.12 -2.46 6.64
C ASP A 78 -7.72 -1.98 6.19
N HIS A 79 -7.50 -1.89 4.88
CA HIS A 79 -6.19 -1.58 4.28
C HIS A 79 -6.20 -0.30 3.44
N GLN A 80 -7.36 0.35 3.27
CA GLN A 80 -7.47 1.63 2.55
C GLN A 80 -6.51 2.67 3.14
N GLN A 81 -6.43 2.75 4.47
CA GLN A 81 -5.58 3.71 5.17
C GLN A 81 -4.09 3.56 4.82
N VAL A 82 -3.55 2.34 4.72
CA VAL A 82 -2.12 2.16 4.41
C VAL A 82 -1.79 2.63 2.99
N VAL A 83 -2.72 2.52 2.05
CA VAL A 83 -2.56 3.05 0.69
C VAL A 83 -2.46 4.58 0.70
N THR A 84 -3.24 5.26 1.56
CA THR A 84 -3.13 6.72 1.74
C THR A 84 -1.78 7.18 2.30
N TYR A 85 -0.95 6.26 2.79
CA TYR A 85 0.43 6.53 3.21
C TYR A 85 1.44 6.13 2.13
N ILE A 86 1.25 4.98 1.50
CA ILE A 86 2.18 4.43 0.51
C ILE A 86 2.27 5.33 -0.73
N VAL A 87 1.13 5.73 -1.31
CA VAL A 87 1.12 6.49 -2.56
C VAL A 87 1.76 7.88 -2.39
N PRO A 88 1.41 8.68 -1.35
CA PRO A 88 2.12 9.93 -1.11
C PRO A 88 3.61 9.73 -0.79
N SER A 89 3.99 8.69 -0.05
CA SER A 89 5.40 8.39 0.23
C SER A 89 6.19 8.10 -1.04
N TYR A 90 5.62 7.32 -1.97
CA TYR A 90 6.23 7.09 -3.28
C TYR A 90 6.49 8.40 -4.02
N TYR A 91 5.47 9.27 -4.09
CA TYR A 91 5.60 10.55 -4.76
C TYR A 91 6.55 11.53 -4.08
N ASN A 92 6.56 11.56 -2.75
CA ASN A 92 7.47 12.40 -1.97
C ASN A 92 8.92 11.92 -2.07
N SER A 93 9.13 10.62 -2.28
CA SER A 93 10.47 10.05 -2.54
C SER A 93 11.04 10.41 -3.93
N GLY A 94 10.23 10.99 -4.81
CA GLY A 94 10.60 11.30 -6.20
C GLY A 94 10.12 10.27 -7.23
N GLY A 95 9.18 9.40 -6.85
CA GLY A 95 8.54 8.43 -7.74
C GLY A 95 7.76 9.08 -8.89
N ASP A 96 7.51 8.29 -9.94
CA ASP A 96 6.78 8.72 -11.12
C ASP A 96 5.30 9.00 -10.79
N ARG A 97 4.86 10.24 -11.01
CA ARG A 97 3.48 10.66 -10.71
C ARG A 97 2.43 9.84 -11.47
N GLU A 98 2.81 9.26 -12.61
CA GLU A 98 1.89 8.46 -13.42
C GLU A 98 1.59 7.07 -12.81
N MET A 99 2.55 6.45 -12.08
CA MET A 99 2.46 5.04 -11.63
C MET A 99 1.24 4.72 -10.76
N PHE A 100 0.77 5.67 -9.95
CA PHE A 100 -0.43 5.49 -9.11
C PHE A 100 -1.47 6.59 -9.35
N SER A 101 -1.42 7.24 -10.51
CA SER A 101 -2.23 8.43 -10.80
C SER A 101 -3.73 8.18 -10.63
N ASP A 102 -4.23 7.03 -11.09
CA ASP A 102 -5.63 6.61 -10.94
C ASP A 102 -6.02 6.46 -9.46
N THR A 103 -5.25 5.70 -8.68
CA THR A 103 -5.51 5.52 -7.24
C THR A 103 -5.39 6.84 -6.49
N TYR A 104 -4.43 7.69 -6.85
CA TYR A 104 -4.28 9.02 -6.25
C TYR A 104 -5.47 9.93 -6.53
N GLN A 105 -5.98 9.92 -7.75
CA GLN A 105 -7.15 10.70 -8.12
C GLN A 105 -8.39 10.25 -7.33
N LEU A 106 -8.58 8.93 -7.17
CA LEU A 106 -9.66 8.38 -6.33
C LEU A 106 -9.55 8.86 -4.89
N MET A 107 -8.36 8.79 -4.28
CA MET A 107 -8.13 9.32 -2.93
C MET A 107 -8.50 10.80 -2.80
N MET A 108 -8.14 11.62 -3.80
CA MET A 108 -8.45 13.06 -3.78
C MET A 108 -9.94 13.33 -3.95
N ASP A 109 -10.65 12.52 -4.72
CA ASP A 109 -12.08 12.67 -4.92
C ASP A 109 -12.89 12.20 -3.71
N ASP A 110 -12.44 11.14 -3.02
CA ASP A 110 -13.03 10.70 -1.75
C ASP A 110 -12.81 11.75 -0.64
N LEU A 111 -11.62 12.35 -0.58
CA LEU A 111 -11.33 13.44 0.36
C LEU A 111 -12.27 14.64 0.15
N LYS A 112 -12.57 15.00 -1.10
CA LYS A 112 -13.49 16.11 -1.41
C LYS A 112 -14.94 15.80 -1.02
N GLN A 113 -15.36 14.54 -1.08
CA GLN A 113 -16.72 14.12 -0.72
C GLN A 113 -16.94 14.04 0.79
N ALA A 114 -15.85 13.92 1.57
CA ALA A 114 -15.90 13.86 3.03
C ALA A 114 -16.02 15.24 3.73
N ILE A 115 -15.99 16.35 2.97
CA ILE A 115 -16.02 17.75 3.45
C ILE A 115 -17.39 18.38 3.15
#